data_AF-A0A972XLU6-F1
#
_entry.id   AF-A0A972XLU6-F1
#
_cell.length_a   1.000
_cell.length_b   1.000
_cell.length_c   1.000
_cell.angle_alpha   90.00
_cell.angle_beta   90.00
_cell.angle_gamma   90.00
#
_symmetry.space_group_name_H-M   'P 1'
#
loop_
_entity.id
_entity.type
_entity.pdbx_description
1 polymer ?
#
loop_
_entity_poly.entity_id
_entity_poly.type
_entity_poly.pdbx_seq_one_letter_code
_entity_poly.pdbx_strand_id
1 'polypeptide(L)' 'KFVDSLQMISHLANVGDTKTLIIQPSATTHQQLSDEEQMAAGVKPASLRLSVGIEHIDDIKADMEQSFAIVKAS' A
#
# COMPACT_ATOMS: atom_id res chain seq x y z
N LYS A 1 -8.73 -6.37 2.60
CA LYS A 1 -8.22 -7.49 3.44
C LYS A 1 -6.74 -7.33 3.76
N PHE A 2 -5.81 -7.40 2.80
CA PHE A 2 -4.36 -7.23 3.08
C PHE A 2 -4.04 -5.89 3.74
N VAL A 3 -4.48 -4.78 3.15
CA VAL A 3 -4.21 -3.45 3.71
C VAL A 3 -4.88 -3.27 5.08
N ASP A 4 -6.08 -3.82 5.26
CA ASP A 4 -6.82 -3.74 6.52
C ASP A 4 -6.21 -4.61 7.64
N SER A 5 -5.38 -5.59 7.29
CA SER A 5 -4.71 -6.46 8.27
C SER A 5 -3.36 -5.91 8.73
N LEU A 6 -2.85 -4.85 8.12
CA LEU A 6 -1.59 -4.21 8.53
C LEU A 6 -1.75 -3.59 9.93
N GLN A 7 -0.75 -3.78 10.78
CA GLN A 7 -0.76 -3.32 12.17
C GLN A 7 0.20 -2.15 12.41
N MET A 8 1.22 -2.00 11.56
CA MET A 8 2.23 -0.94 11.66
C MET A 8 2.17 -0.01 10.45
N ILE A 9 2.13 -0.57 9.24
CA ILE A 9 2.10 0.19 8.00
C ILE A 9 0.76 0.94 7.90
N SER A 10 0.81 2.26 7.74
CA SER A 10 -0.38 3.11 7.76
C SER A 10 -0.97 3.32 6.36
N HIS A 11 -2.29 3.17 6.23
CA HIS A 11 -3.01 3.49 4.99
C HIS A 11 -3.30 5.01 4.93
N LEU A 12 -2.35 5.78 4.40
CA LEU A 12 -2.47 7.24 4.30
C LEU A 12 -1.85 7.75 3.00
N ALA A 13 -2.56 8.66 2.33
CA ALA A 13 -2.08 9.33 1.13
C ALA A 13 -1.05 10.43 1.48
N ASN A 14 0.21 10.02 1.65
CA ASN A 14 1.36 10.92 1.80
C ASN A 14 2.64 10.25 1.23
N VAL A 15 3.76 10.98 1.23
CA VAL A 15 5.12 10.49 0.89
C VAL A 15 6.16 11.14 1.80
N GLY A 16 7.23 10.42 2.13
CA GLY A 16 8.37 10.97 2.89
C GLY A 16 8.14 11.14 4.39
N ASP A 17 7.21 10.40 4.98
CA ASP A 17 7.01 10.34 6.42
C ASP A 17 8.07 9.44 7.09
N THR A 18 8.28 9.63 8.39
CA THR A 18 9.03 8.71 9.25
C THR A 18 8.40 7.31 9.33
N LYS A 19 7.08 7.23 9.14
CA LYS A 19 6.33 5.97 9.11
C LYS A 19 6.21 5.40 7.71
N THR A 20 6.20 4.08 7.59
CA THR A 20 5.90 3.36 6.36
C THR A 20 4.42 3.50 6.01
N LEU A 21 4.15 3.92 4.78
CA LEU A 21 2.79 4.20 4.28
C LEU A 21 2.45 3.34 3.07
N ILE A 22 1.20 2.94 2.95
CA ILE A 22 0.67 2.22 1.80
C ILE A 22 -0.58 2.90 1.25
N ILE A 23 -0.75 2.90 -0.07
CA ILE A 23 -1.98 3.34 -0.73
C ILE A 23 -2.29 2.48 -1.96
N GLN A 24 -3.54 2.53 -2.41
CA GLN A 24 -3.96 2.07 -3.74
C GLN A 24 -4.09 3.28 -4.69
N PRO A 25 -3.14 3.54 -5.60
CA PRO A 25 -3.13 4.78 -6.39
C PRO A 25 -4.38 5.00 -7.23
N SER A 26 -4.95 3.93 -7.82
CA SER A 26 -6.18 3.99 -8.63
C SER A 26 -7.39 4.53 -7.86
N ALA A 27 -7.47 4.23 -6.57
CA ALA A 27 -8.55 4.63 -5.67
C ALA A 27 -8.19 5.84 -4.78
N THR A 28 -7.01 6.45 -4.97
CA THR A 28 -6.54 7.57 -4.14
C THR A 28 -5.94 8.67 -5.02
N THR A 29 -4.62 8.67 -5.21
CA THR A 29 -3.89 9.78 -5.85
C THR A 29 -4.20 9.97 -7.33
N HIS A 30 -4.65 8.92 -8.03
CA HIS A 30 -4.96 8.94 -9.45
C HIS A 30 -6.46 8.74 -9.73
N GLN A 31 -7.31 8.82 -8.71
CA GLN A 31 -8.75 8.58 -8.83
C GLN A 31 -9.48 9.55 -9.79
N GLN A 32 -8.86 10.68 -10.12
CA GLN A 32 -9.42 11.68 -11.03
C GLN A 32 -9.19 11.33 -12.51
N LEU A 33 -8.30 10.37 -12.80
CA LEU A 33 -8.05 9.86 -14.15
C LEU A 33 -9.05 8.74 -14.47
N SER A 34 -9.43 8.64 -15.74
CA SER A 34 -10.15 7.46 -16.25
C SER A 34 -9.32 6.19 -16.14
N ASP A 35 -9.96 5.02 -16.14
CA ASP A 35 -9.25 3.72 -16.08
C ASP A 35 -8.20 3.58 -17.19
N GLU A 36 -8.49 4.09 -18.39
CA GLU A 36 -7.59 4.08 -19.54
C GLU A 36 -6.36 4.97 -19.30
N GLU A 37 -6.55 6.18 -18.76
CA GLU A 37 -5.47 7.10 -18.40
C GLU A 37 -4.63 6.56 -17.22
N GLN A 38 -5.27 5.92 -16.23
CA GLN A 38 -4.57 5.25 -15.13
C GLN A 38 -3.66 4.15 -15.68
N MET A 39 -4.19 3.30 -16.55
CA MET A 39 -3.41 2.22 -17.17
C MET A 39 -2.26 2.77 -18.03
N ALA A 40 -2.49 3.84 -18.79
CA ALA A 40 -1.46 4.51 -19.57
C ALA A 40 -0.36 5.14 -18.69
N ALA A 41 -0.70 5.63 -17.49
CA ALA A 41 0.24 6.14 -16.49
C ALA A 41 0.93 5.02 -15.67
N GLY A 42 0.66 3.75 -15.97
CA GLY A 42 1.24 2.60 -15.25
C GLY A 42 0.54 2.27 -13.92
N VAL A 43 -0.60 2.89 -13.63
CA VAL A 43 -1.44 2.60 -12.46
C VAL A 43 -2.42 1.49 -12.79
N LYS A 44 -2.16 0.29 -12.26
CA LYS A 44 -3.07 -0.85 -12.39
C LYS A 44 -4.15 -0.81 -11.32
N PRO A 45 -5.38 -1.29 -11.58
CA PRO A 45 -6.50 -1.22 -10.61
C PRO A 45 -6.18 -1.76 -9.21
N ALA A 46 -5.38 -2.81 -9.10
CA ALA A 46 -5.00 -3.44 -7.83
C ALA A 46 -3.54 -3.17 -7.41
N SER A 47 -2.86 -2.17 -8.01
CA SER A 47 -1.52 -1.83 -7.58
C SER A 47 -1.54 -1.19 -6.20
N LEU A 48 -0.55 -1.55 -5.38
CA LEU A 48 -0.28 -0.92 -4.10
C LEU A 48 1.05 -0.19 -4.20
N ARG A 49 1.10 1.04 -3.69
CA ARG A 49 2.32 1.83 -3.59
C ARG A 49 2.76 1.88 -2.13
N LEU A 50 4.01 1.52 -1.88
CA LEU A 50 4.64 1.61 -0.56
C LEU A 50 5.61 2.80 -0.52
N SER A 51 5.46 3.68 0.46
CA SER A 51 6.45 4.69 0.84
C SER A 51 7.13 4.20 2.11
N VAL A 52 8.34 3.68 1.98
CA VAL A 52 9.09 3.08 3.11
C VAL A 52 9.57 4.18 4.05
N GLY A 53 9.26 4.05 5.33
CA GLY A 53 9.69 4.96 6.40
C GLY A 53 11.08 4.60 6.92
N ILE A 54 11.32 4.92 8.19
CA ILE A 54 12.62 4.69 8.86
C ILE A 54 12.54 3.65 9.98
N GLU A 55 11.46 2.86 10.03
CA GLU A 55 11.34 1.75 10.98
C GLU A 55 12.38 0.66 10.72
N HIS A 56 12.56 -0.23 11.71
CA HIS A 56 13.45 -1.36 11.52
C HIS A 56 12.92 -2.27 10.40
N ILE A 57 13.80 -2.69 9.50
CA ILE A 57 13.42 -3.45 8.30
C ILE A 57 12.68 -4.76 8.65
N ASP A 58 13.07 -5.41 9.75
CA ASP A 58 12.43 -6.66 10.17
C ASP A 58 11.00 -6.44 10.68
N ASP A 59 10.69 -5.29 11.27
CA ASP A 59 9.32 -4.97 11.70
C ASP A 59 8.40 -4.72 10.48
N ILE A 60 8.93 -4.03 9.46
CA ILE A 60 8.20 -3.82 8.19
C ILE A 60 7.92 -5.16 7.52
N LYS A 61 8.92 -6.04 7.45
CA LYS A 61 8.76 -7.38 6.87
C LYS A 61 7.76 -8.22 7.66
N ALA A 62 7.86 -8.22 8.99
CA ALA A 62 6.97 -8.98 9.85
C ALA A 62 5.51 -8.54 9.68
N ASP A 63 5.23 -7.23 9.59
CA ASP A 63 3.87 -6.72 9.37
C ASP A 63 3.30 -7.13 8.00
N MET A 64 4.14 -7.13 6.95
CA MET A 64 3.73 -7.62 5.64
C MET A 64 3.49 -9.13 5.64
N GLU A 65 4.38 -9.92 6.25
CA GLU A 65 4.29 -11.38 6.33
C GLU A 65 3.02 -11.83 7.08
N GLN A 66 2.73 -11.23 8.23
CA GLN A 66 1.52 -11.55 8.99
C GLN A 66 0.25 -11.18 8.19
N SER A 67 0.25 -10.03 7.51
CA SER A 67 -0.88 -9.61 6.68
C SER A 67 -1.11 -10.53 5.48
N PHE A 68 -0.04 -11.00 4.83
CA PHE A 68 -0.17 -11.99 3.75
C PHE A 68 -0.68 -13.33 4.25
N ALA A 69 -0.29 -13.77 5.46
CA ALA A 69 -0.79 -15.00 6.05
C ALA A 69 -2.32 -14.96 6.28
N ILE A 70 -2.86 -13.82 6.74
CA ILE A 70 -4.30 -13.62 6.93
C ILE A 70 -5.07 -13.76 5.62
N VAL A 71 -4.54 -13.19 4.53
CA VAL A 71 -5.18 -13.28 3.20
C VAL A 71 -5.14 -14.69 2.65
N LYS A 72 -4.05 -15.45 2.87
CA LYS A 72 -3.95 -16.85 2.42
C LYS A 72 -4.89 -17.79 3.15
N ALA A 73 -5.26 -17.48 4.40
CA ALA A 73 -6.16 -18.29 5.22
C ALA A 73 -7.65 -17.98 4.98
N SER A 74 -7.96 -16.92 4.22
CA SER A 74 -9.31 -16.46 3.89
C SER A 74 -9.83 -17.02 2.56
#